data_AF-S6UVF5-F1
#
_entry.id   AF-S6UVF5-F1
#
_cell.length_a   1.000
_cell.length_b   1.000
_cell.length_c   1.000
_cell.angle_alpha   90.00
_cell.angle_beta   90.00
_cell.angle_gamma   90.00
#
_symmetry.space_group_name_H-M   'P 1'
#
loop_
_entity.id
_entity.type
_entity.pdbx_description
1 polymer ?
#
loop_
_entity_poly.entity_id
_entity_poly.type
_entity_poly.pdbx_seq_one_letter_code
_entity_poly.pdbx_strand_id
1 'polypeptide(L)'
;MKTRLGLFCAIAIAPFTFASQVHANFDGPAFGSIIENKAVYFESSVELQQRMSAGTLTSAELVQDLLQRIEALNNNGPQLNAVIEVNPDALQIAAQMDAERSRGEKRGPLHGIPVLVKDNINTGDKMQTTAGALAMVGSPAPHDAFVVKRLREAGAIIIGKANLSEWAFFRGENPPSGWSGRGGQTLHPYNLSVDPRGSSTGSAVGLAAGFSPLALGAETNGSIIQPAQTNGVVGLRPTLGLLSRTGLIPLTRRQDTPGPMARTVTDTAIMLTAMSGTDPLDDATGQASTYTVNYFDHLSTDALRGKRLGYPRLTWDDKSMDDDPDFQKAKISLQSAGAILVPIDVPDIDNSPEFDVMLQDFKRELNAYLNTRPGLEVSTLDDIIAFNTASPSAQVYDQNLLIQSSNTPVDPDYLSKANDLRNANQQLIDGLVQQHSLDALVDLSYVSFKGVGAVAGYPGITVPFMRHDDGMPEGLYFLSKAWDEANLLSYAYALEQALVAAPQED
;
A
#
# COMPACT_ATOMS: atom_id res chain seq x y z
N MET A 1 19.50 -5.32 46.94
CA MET A 1 19.35 -4.01 46.27
C MET A 1 20.60 -3.73 45.44
N LYS A 2 20.53 -3.91 44.13
CA LYS A 2 21.54 -3.42 43.18
C LYS A 2 20.80 -2.72 42.05
N THR A 3 20.81 -1.39 42.10
CA THR A 3 20.25 -0.49 41.11
C THR A 3 21.12 -0.55 39.85
N ARG A 4 20.56 -1.00 38.72
CA ARG A 4 21.16 -0.80 37.39
C ARG A 4 20.59 0.49 36.82
N LEU A 5 21.43 1.51 36.76
CA LEU A 5 21.19 2.76 36.06
C LEU A 5 21.24 2.45 34.56
N GLY A 6 20.09 2.53 33.88
CA GLY A 6 20.00 2.43 32.43
C GLY A 6 20.44 3.76 31.80
N LEU A 7 21.56 3.73 31.10
CA LEU A 7 22.09 4.87 30.34
C LEU A 7 21.23 5.03 29.08
N PHE A 8 20.35 6.03 29.03
CA PHE A 8 19.68 6.45 27.80
C PHE A 8 20.71 7.18 26.93
N CYS A 9 21.25 6.49 25.92
CA CYS A 9 22.00 7.13 24.85
C CYS A 9 21.00 7.83 23.92
N ALA A 10 20.85 9.14 24.09
CA ALA A 10 20.25 9.99 23.07
C ALA A 10 21.23 10.04 21.87
N ILE A 11 20.89 9.32 20.79
CA ILE A 11 21.61 9.43 19.52
C ILE A 11 21.18 10.75 18.88
N ALA A 12 22.04 11.75 18.94
CA ALA A 12 21.89 12.97 18.16
C ALA A 12 22.12 12.63 16.68
N ILE A 13 21.04 12.56 15.91
CA ILE A 13 21.10 12.45 14.45
C ILE A 13 21.55 13.82 13.93
N ALA A 14 22.71 13.86 13.25
CA ALA A 14 23.18 15.07 12.59
C ALA A 14 22.15 15.54 11.54
N PRO A 15 21.96 16.85 11.33
CA PRO A 15 21.05 17.35 10.31
C PRO A 15 21.64 17.03 8.93
N PHE A 16 21.15 15.96 8.30
CA PHE A 16 21.42 15.70 6.89
C PHE A 16 20.54 16.61 6.03
N THR A 17 21.18 17.44 5.21
CA THR A 17 20.53 18.17 4.12
C THR A 17 20.20 17.18 3.02
N PHE A 18 18.96 16.71 2.97
CA PHE A 18 18.43 15.99 1.81
C PHE A 18 17.97 17.01 0.77
N ALA A 19 18.45 16.86 -0.47
CA ALA A 19 17.82 17.47 -1.62
C ALA A 19 16.73 16.50 -2.11
N SER A 20 15.59 16.50 -1.43
CA SER A 20 14.35 15.92 -1.94
C SER A 20 13.69 17.01 -2.79
N GLN A 21 14.03 17.08 -4.06
CA GLN A 21 13.24 17.85 -5.02
C GLN A 21 12.20 16.92 -5.65
N VAL A 22 11.22 16.47 -4.86
CA VAL A 22 9.91 16.30 -5.46
C VAL A 22 9.33 17.71 -5.57
N HIS A 23 9.73 18.43 -6.61
CA HIS A 23 9.02 19.61 -7.08
C HIS A 23 7.68 19.16 -7.68
N ALA A 24 6.81 18.63 -6.83
CA ALA A 24 5.42 18.49 -7.12
C ALA A 24 4.76 19.84 -6.81
N ASN A 25 4.84 20.79 -7.76
CA ASN A 25 3.69 21.64 -8.01
C ASN A 25 2.55 20.73 -8.49
N PHE A 26 2.02 19.89 -7.59
CA PHE A 26 0.84 19.09 -7.83
C PHE A 26 -0.36 19.96 -7.51
N ASP A 27 -0.86 20.65 -8.52
CA ASP A 27 -2.28 20.96 -8.60
C ASP A 27 -2.94 20.33 -9.82
N GLY A 28 -2.14 19.82 -10.77
CA GLY A 28 -2.50 19.98 -12.18
C GLY A 28 -3.02 21.42 -12.42
N PRO A 29 -3.74 21.70 -13.49
CA PRO A 29 -4.60 22.88 -13.56
C PRO A 29 -5.92 22.71 -12.77
N ALA A 30 -6.19 21.52 -12.20
CA ALA A 30 -7.52 21.15 -11.74
C ALA A 30 -7.86 21.63 -10.30
N PHE A 31 -6.91 21.58 -9.35
CA PHE A 31 -7.24 21.78 -7.93
C PHE A 31 -6.87 23.15 -7.36
N GLY A 32 -5.90 23.84 -7.96
CA GLY A 32 -5.46 25.18 -7.50
C GLY A 32 -6.52 26.27 -7.65
N SER A 33 -7.58 25.99 -8.43
CA SER A 33 -8.77 26.85 -8.53
C SER A 33 -9.77 26.66 -7.39
N ILE A 34 -9.63 25.58 -6.60
CA ILE A 34 -10.60 25.16 -5.56
C ILE A 34 -10.05 25.44 -4.15
N ILE A 35 -8.76 25.22 -3.94
CA ILE A 35 -8.10 25.41 -2.64
C ILE A 35 -6.69 25.97 -2.84
N GLU A 36 -6.25 26.84 -1.92
CA GLU A 36 -4.86 27.31 -1.88
C GLU A 36 -3.90 26.12 -1.76
N ASN A 37 -2.89 26.09 -2.62
CA ASN A 37 -1.87 25.06 -2.59
C ASN A 37 -0.79 25.38 -1.55
N LYS A 38 -0.71 24.55 -0.51
CA LYS A 38 0.28 24.66 0.56
C LYS A 38 1.32 23.56 0.39
N ALA A 39 2.60 23.90 0.60
CA ALA A 39 3.71 22.95 0.50
C ALA A 39 3.50 21.69 1.37
N VAL A 40 2.90 21.84 2.56
CA VAL A 40 2.66 20.75 3.52
C VAL A 40 1.84 19.57 2.96
N TYR A 41 1.09 19.77 1.86
CA TYR A 41 0.29 18.71 1.25
C TYR A 41 1.15 17.65 0.55
N PHE A 42 2.33 18.03 0.06
CA PHE A 42 3.19 17.17 -0.76
C PHE A 42 4.57 16.91 -0.16
N GLU A 43 4.97 17.65 0.87
CA GLU A 43 6.16 17.36 1.67
C GLU A 43 6.18 15.90 2.18
N SER A 44 7.38 15.30 2.19
CA SER A 44 7.67 13.98 2.75
C SER A 44 7.57 13.98 4.27
N SER A 45 7.47 12.79 4.88
CA SER A 45 7.46 12.71 6.36
C SER A 45 8.76 13.26 6.98
N VAL A 46 9.89 13.16 6.26
CA VAL A 46 11.19 13.69 6.67
C VAL A 46 11.18 15.22 6.71
N GLU A 47 10.69 15.88 5.66
CA GLU A 47 10.56 17.34 5.59
C GLU A 47 9.59 17.87 6.65
N LEU A 48 8.44 17.20 6.82
CA LEU A 48 7.47 17.53 7.87
C LEU A 48 8.09 17.40 9.27
N GLN A 49 8.89 16.36 9.53
CA GLN A 49 9.63 16.23 10.79
C GLN A 49 10.66 17.35 10.99
N GLN A 50 11.35 17.78 9.93
CA GLN A 50 12.30 18.90 10.02
C GLN A 50 11.59 20.19 10.39
N ARG A 51 10.46 20.52 9.73
CA ARG A 51 9.65 21.69 10.04
C ARG A 51 9.10 21.70 11.47
N MET A 52 8.60 20.54 11.92
CA MET A 52 8.14 20.36 13.30
C MET A 52 9.25 20.46 14.34
N SER A 53 10.46 19.99 14.00
CA SER A 53 11.62 20.11 14.90
C SER A 53 12.15 21.55 14.97
N ALA A 54 12.00 22.32 13.89
CA ALA A 54 12.32 23.74 13.83
C ALA A 54 11.25 24.65 14.46
N GLY A 55 10.10 24.11 14.87
CA GLY A 55 8.99 24.88 15.43
C GLY A 55 8.23 25.73 14.39
N THR A 56 8.37 25.42 13.10
CA THR A 56 7.72 26.12 11.98
C THR A 56 6.44 25.43 11.48
N LEU A 57 6.08 24.32 12.12
CA LEU A 57 4.88 23.53 11.88
C LEU A 57 4.59 22.74 13.16
N THR A 58 3.34 22.52 13.48
CA THR A 58 2.88 21.56 14.50
C THR A 58 2.10 20.43 13.85
N SER A 59 1.98 19.31 14.55
CA SER A 59 1.17 18.17 14.10
C SER A 59 -0.30 18.60 13.99
N ALA A 60 -0.79 19.42 14.92
CA ALA A 60 -2.16 19.95 14.90
C ALA A 60 -2.40 20.86 13.68
N GLU A 61 -1.49 21.77 13.34
CA GLU A 61 -1.58 22.59 12.12
C GLU A 61 -1.56 21.73 10.86
N LEU A 62 -0.66 20.74 10.79
CA LEU A 62 -0.61 19.80 9.67
C LEU A 62 -1.93 19.03 9.49
N VAL A 63 -2.47 18.46 10.58
CA VAL A 63 -3.74 17.73 10.53
C VAL A 63 -4.89 18.66 10.16
N GLN A 64 -4.93 19.88 10.69
CA GLN A 64 -5.93 20.89 10.32
C GLN A 64 -5.92 21.18 8.81
N ASP A 65 -4.73 21.41 8.25
CA ASP A 65 -4.55 21.69 6.82
C ASP A 65 -4.97 20.50 5.94
N LEU A 66 -4.58 19.28 6.31
CA LEU A 66 -4.97 18.08 5.57
C LEU A 66 -6.48 17.82 5.64
N LEU A 67 -7.11 18.04 6.79
CA LEU A 67 -8.57 17.91 6.93
C LEU A 67 -9.33 18.94 6.08
N GLN A 68 -8.84 20.17 6.00
CA GLN A 68 -9.42 21.19 5.10
C GLN A 68 -9.30 20.78 3.63
N ARG A 69 -8.16 20.20 3.24
CA ARG A 69 -7.96 19.70 1.88
C ARG A 69 -8.84 18.49 1.56
N ILE A 70 -8.98 17.55 2.50
CA ILE A 70 -9.94 16.44 2.38
C ILE A 70 -11.35 17.00 2.18
N GLU A 71 -11.79 17.94 3.01
CA GLU A 71 -13.14 18.51 2.85
C GLU A 71 -13.33 19.17 1.47
N ALA A 72 -12.36 19.95 1.00
CA ALA A 72 -12.45 20.67 -0.26
C ALA A 72 -12.48 19.75 -1.50
N LEU A 73 -11.71 18.65 -1.49
CA LEU A 73 -11.50 17.83 -2.69
C LEU A 73 -12.14 16.44 -2.62
N ASN A 74 -12.30 15.88 -1.43
CA ASN A 74 -12.92 14.57 -1.23
C ASN A 74 -14.45 14.65 -1.23
N ASN A 75 -14.99 15.59 -0.46
CA ASN A 75 -16.44 15.70 -0.19
C ASN A 75 -17.10 16.74 -1.10
N ASN A 76 -16.40 17.85 -1.36
CA ASN A 76 -16.81 18.92 -2.25
C ASN A 76 -15.99 18.88 -3.55
N GLY A 77 -15.98 19.97 -4.33
CA GLY A 77 -15.13 20.11 -5.51
C GLY A 77 -15.27 18.92 -6.49
N PRO A 78 -14.17 18.24 -6.86
CA PRO A 78 -14.19 17.07 -7.75
C PRO A 78 -14.81 15.81 -7.12
N GLN A 79 -15.07 15.80 -5.81
CA GLN A 79 -15.61 14.67 -5.06
C GLN A 79 -14.82 13.38 -5.26
N LEU A 80 -13.51 13.43 -4.95
CA LEU A 80 -12.61 12.30 -5.18
C LEU A 80 -13.00 11.01 -4.44
N ASN A 81 -13.80 11.10 -3.36
CA ASN A 81 -14.27 9.95 -2.56
C ASN A 81 -13.16 8.94 -2.21
N ALA A 82 -11.94 9.43 -1.94
CA ALA A 82 -10.79 8.62 -1.54
C ALA A 82 -10.78 8.34 -0.03
N VAL A 83 -11.33 9.24 0.78
CA VAL A 83 -11.51 9.09 2.23
C VAL A 83 -12.97 8.72 2.50
N ILE A 84 -13.21 7.53 3.04
CA ILE A 84 -14.55 7.04 3.36
C ILE A 84 -15.01 7.50 4.75
N GLU A 85 -14.06 7.78 5.65
CA GLU A 85 -14.34 8.25 7.01
C GLU A 85 -13.13 9.02 7.56
N VAL A 86 -13.35 10.18 8.16
CA VAL A 86 -12.31 10.92 8.87
C VAL A 86 -12.28 10.49 10.34
N ASN A 87 -11.09 10.41 10.95
CA ASN A 87 -10.98 10.16 12.38
C ASN A 87 -11.47 11.38 13.16
N PRO A 88 -12.57 11.29 13.92
CA PRO A 88 -13.11 12.44 14.66
C PRO A 88 -12.15 12.95 15.74
N ASP A 89 -11.19 12.12 16.18
CA ASP A 89 -10.22 12.47 17.23
C ASP A 89 -8.87 12.91 16.65
N ALA A 90 -8.70 13.01 15.31
CA ALA A 90 -7.41 13.30 14.66
C ALA A 90 -6.72 14.55 15.22
N LEU A 91 -7.45 15.67 15.35
CA LEU A 91 -6.92 16.93 15.87
C LEU A 91 -6.50 16.83 17.35
N GLN A 92 -7.29 16.11 18.16
CA GLN A 92 -6.96 15.89 19.56
C GLN A 92 -5.69 15.05 19.71
N ILE A 93 -5.55 13.99 18.91
CA ILE A 93 -4.36 13.14 18.87
C ILE A 93 -3.15 13.96 18.40
N ALA A 94 -3.33 14.83 17.40
CA ALA A 94 -2.27 15.71 16.91
C ALA A 94 -1.76 16.66 17.99
N ALA A 95 -2.66 17.32 18.72
CA ALA A 95 -2.30 18.17 19.85
C ALA A 95 -1.56 17.39 20.96
N GLN A 96 -1.89 16.11 21.18
CA GLN A 96 -1.13 15.25 22.09
C GLN A 96 0.29 14.99 21.59
N MET A 97 0.47 14.72 20.29
CA MET A 97 1.81 14.55 19.70
C MET A 97 2.65 15.82 19.84
N ASP A 98 2.06 16.99 19.66
CA ASP A 98 2.74 18.27 19.90
C ASP A 98 3.12 18.47 21.37
N ALA A 99 2.23 18.12 22.29
CA ALA A 99 2.51 18.18 23.72
C ALA A 99 3.67 17.26 24.11
N GLU A 100 3.68 16.01 23.61
CA GLU A 100 4.81 15.08 23.81
C GLU A 100 6.11 15.62 23.23
N ARG A 101 6.07 16.17 22.01
CA ARG A 101 7.23 16.81 21.37
C ARG A 101 7.78 17.96 22.24
N SER A 102 6.92 18.82 22.79
CA SER A 102 7.35 19.94 23.64
C SER A 102 8.02 19.50 24.95
N ARG A 103 7.73 18.28 25.43
CA ARG A 103 8.38 17.66 26.59
C ARG A 103 9.63 16.86 26.23
N GLY A 104 9.99 16.77 24.96
CA GLY A 104 11.11 15.93 24.49
C GLY A 104 10.78 14.44 24.40
N GLU A 105 9.50 14.06 24.42
CA GLU A 105 9.00 12.67 24.41
C GLU A 105 8.72 12.17 22.99
N LYS A 106 9.56 12.52 22.01
CA LYS A 106 9.38 12.10 20.60
C LYS A 106 9.51 10.57 20.48
N ARG A 107 8.54 9.93 19.82
CA ARG A 107 8.45 8.46 19.68
C ARG A 107 9.21 7.87 18.50
N GLY A 108 9.69 8.70 17.58
CA GLY A 108 10.45 8.26 16.41
C GLY A 108 10.20 9.11 15.17
N PRO A 109 10.59 8.63 13.98
CA PRO A 109 10.41 9.33 12.70
C PRO A 109 8.94 9.65 12.36
N LEU A 110 7.99 8.85 12.85
CA LEU A 110 6.56 9.02 12.57
C LEU A 110 5.82 9.87 13.60
N HIS A 111 6.50 10.44 14.59
CA HIS A 111 5.86 11.20 15.67
C HIS A 111 5.08 12.41 15.15
N GLY A 112 3.76 12.41 15.25
CA GLY A 112 2.90 13.48 14.74
C GLY A 112 2.65 13.42 13.23
N ILE A 113 3.05 12.36 12.53
CA ILE A 113 2.83 12.22 11.08
C ILE A 113 1.48 11.54 10.81
N PRO A 114 0.60 12.15 9.98
CA PRO A 114 -0.68 11.56 9.60
C PRO A 114 -0.53 10.35 8.66
N VAL A 115 -1.40 9.36 8.83
CA VAL A 115 -1.50 8.14 8.00
C VAL A 115 -2.96 7.87 7.65
N LEU A 116 -3.26 7.67 6.37
CA LEU A 116 -4.56 7.20 5.90
C LEU A 116 -4.59 5.66 5.84
N VAL A 117 -5.66 5.01 6.32
CA VAL A 117 -5.69 3.54 6.45
C VAL A 117 -6.82 2.92 5.63
N LYS A 118 -6.54 1.99 4.73
CA LYS A 118 -7.58 1.29 3.95
C LYS A 118 -8.69 0.72 4.86
N ASP A 119 -9.96 0.89 4.46
CA ASP A 119 -11.13 0.56 5.29
C ASP A 119 -11.38 -0.96 5.50
N ASN A 120 -10.51 -1.83 5.01
CA ASN A 120 -10.48 -3.24 5.40
C ASN A 120 -9.51 -3.53 6.57
N ILE A 121 -8.92 -2.50 7.18
CA ILE A 121 -7.95 -2.62 8.28
C ILE A 121 -8.54 -2.00 9.55
N ASN A 122 -8.57 -2.79 10.63
CA ASN A 122 -9.13 -2.38 11.91
C ASN A 122 -8.41 -1.17 12.51
N THR A 123 -9.21 -0.23 13.01
CA THR A 123 -8.79 0.81 13.94
C THR A 123 -9.65 0.66 15.20
N GLY A 124 -9.02 0.53 16.37
CA GLY A 124 -9.67 0.36 17.67
C GLY A 124 -10.19 1.66 18.27
N ASP A 125 -10.58 2.59 17.42
CA ASP A 125 -11.08 3.92 17.77
C ASP A 125 -12.54 4.08 17.30
N LYS A 126 -12.99 5.32 17.07
CA LYS A 126 -14.38 5.61 16.71
C LYS A 126 -14.69 5.35 15.23
N MET A 127 -13.69 5.10 14.39
CA MET A 127 -13.91 4.85 12.97
C MET A 127 -14.35 3.41 12.72
N GLN A 128 -15.10 3.21 11.65
CA GLN A 128 -15.56 1.88 11.24
C GLN A 128 -14.50 1.16 10.39
N THR A 129 -14.71 -0.14 10.19
CA THR A 129 -13.87 -0.96 9.31
C THR A 129 -14.82 -1.85 8.54
N THR A 130 -15.15 -1.43 7.33
CA THR A 130 -16.31 -1.95 6.62
C THR A 130 -15.99 -2.72 5.35
N ALA A 131 -14.72 -2.69 4.90
CA ALA A 131 -14.35 -3.13 3.56
C ALA A 131 -15.22 -2.47 2.47
N GLY A 132 -15.69 -1.24 2.73
CA GLY A 132 -16.62 -0.50 1.87
C GLY A 132 -18.06 -1.00 1.88
N ALA A 133 -18.39 -2.07 2.62
CA ALA A 133 -19.69 -2.72 2.58
C ALA A 133 -20.68 -2.14 3.59
N LEU A 134 -21.91 -1.88 3.15
CA LEU A 134 -22.99 -1.39 4.03
C LEU A 134 -23.35 -2.39 5.13
N ALA A 135 -23.25 -3.69 4.85
CA ALA A 135 -23.52 -4.75 5.83
C ALA A 135 -22.57 -4.72 7.04
N MET A 136 -21.41 -4.08 6.90
CA MET A 136 -20.40 -3.97 7.94
C MET A 136 -20.48 -2.64 8.70
N VAL A 137 -21.44 -1.76 8.36
CA VAL A 137 -21.68 -0.51 9.08
C VAL A 137 -22.31 -0.81 10.43
N GLY A 138 -21.79 -0.21 11.49
CA GLY A 138 -22.26 -0.41 12.86
C GLY A 138 -21.14 -0.19 13.88
N SER A 139 -20.88 -1.20 14.70
CA SER A 139 -19.89 -1.11 15.78
C SER A 139 -18.45 -1.04 15.24
N PRO A 140 -17.62 -0.07 15.70
CA PRO A 140 -16.18 -0.02 15.42
C PRO A 140 -15.42 -1.27 15.85
N ALA A 141 -14.16 -1.39 15.41
CA ALA A 141 -13.32 -2.51 15.84
C ALA A 141 -13.05 -2.41 17.35
N PRO A 142 -13.05 -3.52 18.10
CA PRO A 142 -12.67 -3.46 19.51
C PRO A 142 -11.18 -3.13 19.70
N HIS A 143 -10.34 -3.45 18.71
CA HIS A 143 -8.89 -3.29 18.76
C HIS A 143 -8.33 -2.85 17.40
N ASP A 144 -7.21 -2.13 17.44
CA ASP A 144 -6.41 -1.85 16.24
C ASP A 144 -5.93 -3.16 15.59
N ALA A 145 -5.80 -3.15 14.26
CA ALA A 145 -4.95 -4.11 13.58
C ALA A 145 -3.51 -4.01 14.10
N PHE A 146 -2.76 -5.10 14.06
CA PHE A 146 -1.40 -5.13 14.63
C PHE A 146 -0.51 -4.03 14.04
N VAL A 147 -0.52 -3.87 12.72
CA VAL A 147 0.24 -2.83 12.02
C VAL A 147 -0.20 -1.40 12.39
N VAL A 148 -1.49 -1.18 12.66
CA VAL A 148 -2.02 0.13 13.09
C VAL A 148 -1.57 0.45 14.51
N LYS A 149 -1.63 -0.54 15.42
CA LYS A 149 -1.11 -0.40 16.78
C LYS A 149 0.36 0.02 16.76
N ARG A 150 1.19 -0.63 15.93
CA ARG A 150 2.61 -0.29 15.80
C ARG A 150 2.86 1.11 15.24
N LEU A 151 2.05 1.55 14.25
CA LEU A 151 2.11 2.92 13.74
C LEU A 151 1.79 3.94 14.86
N ARG A 152 0.77 3.69 15.68
CA ARG A 152 0.44 4.53 16.84
C ARG A 152 1.53 4.53 17.92
N GLU A 153 2.16 3.38 18.17
CA GLU A 153 3.31 3.27 19.07
C GLU A 153 4.50 4.10 18.57
N ALA A 154 4.70 4.18 17.24
CA ALA A 154 5.69 5.06 16.60
C ALA A 154 5.28 6.55 16.57
N GLY A 155 4.10 6.89 17.09
CA GLY A 155 3.57 8.25 17.18
C GLY A 155 2.82 8.74 15.95
N ALA A 156 2.46 7.86 15.01
CA ALA A 156 1.67 8.23 13.85
C ALA A 156 0.21 8.55 14.23
N ILE A 157 -0.41 9.45 13.48
CA ILE A 157 -1.81 9.87 13.65
C ILE A 157 -2.63 9.21 12.56
N ILE A 158 -3.57 8.32 12.90
CA ILE A 158 -4.50 7.79 11.91
C ILE A 158 -5.55 8.87 11.59
N ILE A 159 -5.42 9.52 10.43
CA ILE A 159 -6.26 10.68 10.07
C ILE A 159 -7.64 10.28 9.55
N GLY A 160 -7.77 9.07 9.02
CA GLY A 160 -9.02 8.57 8.45
C GLY A 160 -8.89 7.18 7.84
N LYS A 161 -10.01 6.70 7.29
CA LYS A 161 -10.11 5.48 6.51
C LYS A 161 -10.15 5.79 5.02
N ALA A 162 -9.34 5.10 4.23
CA ALA A 162 -9.35 5.17 2.77
C ALA A 162 -10.44 4.25 2.19
N ASN A 163 -11.18 4.76 1.20
CA ASN A 163 -12.11 3.96 0.41
C ASN A 163 -11.36 2.88 -0.40
N LEU A 164 -12.09 1.88 -0.84
CA LEU A 164 -11.57 0.72 -1.58
C LEU A 164 -12.60 0.22 -2.58
N SER A 165 -12.15 -0.67 -3.46
CA SER A 165 -13.08 -1.57 -4.17
C SER A 165 -13.70 -2.53 -3.16
N GLU A 166 -15.03 -2.57 -3.06
CA GLU A 166 -15.74 -3.30 -2.01
C GLU A 166 -15.26 -4.76 -1.88
N TRP A 167 -15.11 -5.26 -0.65
CA TRP A 167 -14.57 -6.59 -0.36
C TRP A 167 -13.23 -6.88 -1.05
N ALA A 168 -12.41 -5.84 -1.25
CA ALA A 168 -11.16 -5.93 -1.98
C ALA A 168 -11.32 -6.54 -3.39
N PHE A 169 -12.38 -6.13 -4.11
CA PHE A 169 -12.88 -6.67 -5.39
C PHE A 169 -13.65 -8.00 -5.32
N PHE A 170 -13.74 -8.65 -4.17
CA PHE A 170 -14.38 -9.96 -4.06
C PHE A 170 -15.89 -9.87 -3.82
N ARG A 171 -16.59 -9.05 -4.61
CA ARG A 171 -18.04 -8.82 -4.48
C ARG A 171 -18.83 -9.48 -5.62
N GLY A 172 -18.57 -9.04 -6.85
CA GLY A 172 -19.34 -9.35 -8.04
C GLY A 172 -18.48 -9.28 -9.29
N GLU A 173 -19.05 -9.57 -10.45
CA GLU A 173 -18.25 -9.81 -11.68
C GLU A 173 -17.58 -8.55 -12.23
N ASN A 174 -18.24 -7.40 -12.21
CA ASN A 174 -17.72 -6.18 -12.84
C ASN A 174 -18.03 -4.86 -12.10
N PRO A 175 -17.91 -4.74 -10.76
CA PRO A 175 -17.88 -3.42 -10.13
C PRO A 175 -16.62 -2.66 -10.60
N PRO A 176 -16.71 -1.36 -10.91
CA PRO A 176 -15.55 -0.55 -11.27
C PRO A 176 -14.58 -0.43 -10.09
N SER A 177 -13.28 -0.30 -10.39
CA SER A 177 -12.26 -0.10 -9.35
C SER A 177 -12.57 1.13 -8.52
N GLY A 178 -12.40 1.03 -7.21
CA GLY A 178 -12.60 2.12 -6.27
C GLY A 178 -14.05 2.39 -5.88
N TRP A 179 -15.00 1.62 -6.40
CA TRP A 179 -16.38 1.70 -5.93
C TRP A 179 -16.60 0.85 -4.67
N SER A 180 -17.32 1.42 -3.71
CA SER A 180 -17.97 0.66 -2.65
C SER A 180 -19.35 1.18 -2.29
N GLY A 181 -20.22 0.32 -1.78
CA GLY A 181 -21.57 0.71 -1.38
C GLY A 181 -21.61 1.81 -0.32
N ARG A 182 -20.62 1.84 0.60
CA ARG A 182 -20.52 2.87 1.64
C ARG A 182 -19.78 4.12 1.17
N GLY A 183 -18.67 3.98 0.44
CA GLY A 183 -17.78 5.09 0.09
C GLY A 183 -18.04 5.72 -1.28
N GLY A 184 -18.92 5.13 -2.09
CA GLY A 184 -19.14 5.55 -3.46
C GLY A 184 -17.93 5.26 -4.36
N GLN A 185 -17.90 5.91 -5.52
CA GLN A 185 -16.83 5.77 -6.51
C GLN A 185 -15.68 6.72 -6.19
N THR A 186 -14.50 6.17 -5.85
CA THR A 186 -13.26 6.95 -5.83
C THR A 186 -12.86 7.37 -7.25
N LEU A 187 -12.44 8.62 -7.45
CA LEU A 187 -12.02 9.14 -8.77
C LEU A 187 -10.52 9.37 -8.85
N HIS A 188 -9.94 9.17 -10.03
CA HIS A 188 -8.51 9.35 -10.26
C HIS A 188 -8.12 10.85 -10.23
N PRO A 189 -7.12 11.28 -9.44
CA PRO A 189 -6.87 12.69 -9.17
C PRO A 189 -6.23 13.45 -10.35
N TYR A 190 -5.61 12.75 -11.30
CA TYR A 190 -5.07 13.37 -12.53
C TYR A 190 -6.10 13.50 -13.66
N ASN A 191 -7.10 12.61 -13.69
CA ASN A 191 -8.14 12.58 -14.71
C ASN A 191 -9.36 11.83 -14.17
N LEU A 192 -10.42 12.55 -13.82
CA LEU A 192 -11.61 11.99 -13.15
C LEU A 192 -12.34 10.91 -13.95
N SER A 193 -12.03 10.74 -15.24
CA SER A 193 -12.64 9.72 -16.12
C SER A 193 -11.82 8.43 -16.24
N VAL A 194 -10.62 8.38 -15.64
CA VAL A 194 -9.72 7.22 -15.71
C VAL A 194 -9.93 6.30 -14.51
N ASP A 195 -9.78 4.99 -14.74
CA ASP A 195 -9.79 3.97 -13.71
C ASP A 195 -8.65 4.19 -12.69
N PRO A 196 -8.94 4.47 -11.40
CA PRO A 196 -7.93 4.65 -10.36
C PRO A 196 -7.28 3.33 -9.92
N ARG A 197 -7.67 2.20 -10.50
CA ARG A 197 -7.32 0.84 -10.10
C ARG A 197 -7.67 0.56 -8.63
N GLY A 198 -7.28 -0.59 -8.12
CA GLY A 198 -7.67 -1.00 -6.79
C GLY A 198 -7.07 -2.34 -6.39
N SER A 199 -7.42 -2.88 -5.22
CA SER A 199 -8.48 -2.39 -4.34
C SER A 199 -8.07 -1.31 -3.34
N SER A 200 -6.77 -1.02 -3.12
CA SER A 200 -6.32 0.07 -2.21
C SER A 200 -6.45 1.46 -2.83
N THR A 201 -7.60 1.72 -3.48
CA THR A 201 -7.83 2.88 -4.34
C THR A 201 -7.74 4.20 -3.57
N GLY A 202 -8.48 4.32 -2.47
CA GLY A 202 -8.48 5.54 -1.66
C GLY A 202 -7.13 5.84 -1.01
N SER A 203 -6.33 4.80 -0.70
CA SER A 203 -4.97 4.97 -0.19
C SER A 203 -4.07 5.62 -1.24
N ALA A 204 -4.10 5.15 -2.49
CA ALA A 204 -3.30 5.73 -3.57
C ALA A 204 -3.78 7.13 -3.98
N VAL A 205 -5.09 7.29 -4.19
CA VAL A 205 -5.69 8.58 -4.56
C VAL A 205 -5.48 9.62 -3.45
N GLY A 206 -5.63 9.24 -2.18
CA GLY A 206 -5.42 10.13 -1.05
C GLY A 206 -3.96 10.62 -0.96
N LEU A 207 -2.98 9.76 -1.25
CA LEU A 207 -1.58 10.16 -1.32
C LEU A 207 -1.30 11.12 -2.47
N ALA A 208 -1.79 10.79 -3.67
CA ALA A 208 -1.62 11.60 -4.87
C ALA A 208 -2.32 12.96 -4.76
N ALA A 209 -3.49 13.01 -4.13
CA ALA A 209 -4.25 14.24 -3.89
C ALA A 209 -3.72 15.07 -2.72
N GLY A 210 -2.75 14.59 -1.93
CA GLY A 210 -2.20 15.31 -0.78
C GLY A 210 -3.08 15.30 0.47
N PHE A 211 -3.89 14.26 0.67
CA PHE A 211 -4.75 14.09 1.87
C PHE A 211 -3.97 13.55 3.08
N SER A 212 -2.84 12.89 2.83
CA SER A 212 -1.94 12.39 3.86
C SER A 212 -0.54 12.20 3.25
N PRO A 213 0.56 12.33 4.02
CA PRO A 213 1.88 11.96 3.54
C PRO A 213 2.07 10.44 3.42
N LEU A 214 1.33 9.67 4.22
CA LEU A 214 1.49 8.22 4.34
C LEU A 214 0.13 7.53 4.21
N ALA A 215 0.11 6.34 3.61
CA ALA A 215 -1.08 5.51 3.61
C ALA A 215 -0.76 4.03 3.77
N LEU A 216 -1.73 3.29 4.29
CA LEU A 216 -1.68 1.85 4.44
C LEU A 216 -2.64 1.21 3.44
N GLY A 217 -2.13 0.31 2.61
CA GLY A 217 -2.90 -0.55 1.73
C GLY A 217 -2.89 -2.01 2.18
N ALA A 218 -3.61 -2.85 1.44
CA ALA A 218 -3.55 -4.30 1.59
C ALA A 218 -3.69 -4.96 0.21
N GLU A 219 -2.88 -6.00 -0.03
CA GLU A 219 -2.83 -6.71 -1.31
C GLU A 219 -3.03 -8.20 -1.14
N THR A 220 -3.91 -8.75 -1.97
CA THR A 220 -4.02 -10.19 -2.29
C THR A 220 -3.35 -10.46 -3.63
N ASN A 221 -3.69 -9.70 -4.67
CA ASN A 221 -3.06 -9.76 -5.99
C ASN A 221 -3.21 -8.38 -6.67
N GLY A 222 -2.12 -7.60 -6.76
CA GLY A 222 -2.10 -6.26 -7.36
C GLY A 222 -2.70 -5.12 -6.54
N SER A 223 -3.50 -5.40 -5.51
CA SER A 223 -4.28 -4.40 -4.77
C SER A 223 -3.52 -3.27 -4.05
N ILE A 224 -2.19 -3.29 -3.95
CA ILE A 224 -1.29 -2.19 -3.58
C ILE A 224 -0.54 -1.69 -4.82
N ILE A 225 0.08 -2.59 -5.59
CA ILE A 225 0.94 -2.26 -6.74
C ILE A 225 0.15 -1.54 -7.84
N GLN A 226 -1.04 -2.03 -8.21
CA GLN A 226 -1.89 -1.47 -9.28
C GLN A 226 -2.31 -0.03 -9.00
N PRO A 227 -2.99 0.27 -7.86
CA PRO A 227 -3.39 1.63 -7.58
C PRO A 227 -2.17 2.54 -7.34
N ALA A 228 -1.07 2.05 -6.77
CA ALA A 228 0.13 2.88 -6.61
C ALA A 228 0.73 3.31 -7.97
N GLN A 229 0.90 2.35 -8.88
CA GLN A 229 1.45 2.57 -10.22
C GLN A 229 0.61 3.59 -11.01
N THR A 230 -0.70 3.38 -11.08
CA THR A 230 -1.59 4.24 -11.88
C THR A 230 -1.79 5.64 -11.27
N ASN A 231 -1.66 5.80 -9.95
CA ASN A 231 -1.83 7.11 -9.31
C ASN A 231 -0.50 7.82 -9.01
N GLY A 232 0.63 7.31 -9.50
CA GLY A 232 1.92 7.98 -9.38
C GLY A 232 2.42 8.08 -7.94
N VAL A 233 2.23 7.01 -7.16
CA VAL A 233 2.76 6.90 -5.80
C VAL A 233 3.54 5.60 -5.62
N VAL A 234 4.35 5.51 -4.55
CA VAL A 234 5.10 4.30 -4.20
C VAL A 234 4.18 3.36 -3.44
N GLY A 235 4.20 2.07 -3.80
CA GLY A 235 3.48 1.01 -3.09
C GLY A 235 4.34 -0.23 -2.97
N LEU A 236 4.49 -0.73 -1.74
CA LEU A 236 5.24 -1.96 -1.45
C LEU A 236 4.32 -3.05 -0.90
N ARG A 237 4.28 -4.18 -1.61
CA ARG A 237 3.77 -5.45 -1.09
C ARG A 237 4.95 -6.21 -0.48
N PRO A 238 5.00 -6.45 0.83
CA PRO A 238 6.09 -7.20 1.45
C PRO A 238 5.95 -8.71 1.21
N THR A 239 6.97 -9.47 1.62
CA THR A 239 6.91 -10.93 1.75
C THR A 239 5.77 -11.30 2.69
N LEU A 240 5.03 -12.36 2.36
CA LEU A 240 4.01 -12.90 3.25
C LEU A 240 4.63 -13.31 4.59
N GLY A 241 4.11 -12.70 5.66
CA GLY A 241 4.61 -12.90 7.01
C GLY A 241 5.57 -11.82 7.50
N LEU A 242 6.04 -10.88 6.66
CA LEU A 242 6.81 -9.76 7.18
C LEU A 242 5.94 -8.83 8.06
N LEU A 243 4.71 -8.58 7.61
CA LEU A 243 3.73 -7.77 8.33
C LEU A 243 2.54 -8.64 8.76
N SER A 244 2.10 -8.48 10.00
CA SER A 244 0.93 -9.19 10.53
C SER A 244 -0.36 -8.79 9.82
N ARG A 245 -1.21 -9.78 9.60
CA ARG A 245 -2.55 -9.66 9.01
C ARG A 245 -3.65 -9.64 10.08
N THR A 246 -3.28 -9.65 11.36
CA THR A 246 -4.24 -9.54 12.47
C THR A 246 -5.01 -8.22 12.38
N GLY A 247 -6.34 -8.33 12.37
CA GLY A 247 -7.25 -7.20 12.28
C GLY A 247 -7.51 -6.70 10.86
N LEU A 248 -7.17 -7.47 9.82
CA LEU A 248 -7.62 -7.25 8.45
C LEU A 248 -8.91 -8.03 8.18
N ILE A 249 -9.86 -7.43 7.47
CA ILE A 249 -10.92 -8.16 6.76
C ILE A 249 -10.23 -8.93 5.63
N PRO A 250 -10.22 -10.28 5.65
CA PRO A 250 -9.42 -11.08 4.73
C PRO A 250 -10.12 -11.29 3.39
N LEU A 251 -9.31 -11.59 2.37
CA LEU A 251 -9.72 -12.32 1.18
C LEU A 251 -9.14 -13.74 1.22
N THR A 252 -7.82 -13.85 1.23
CA THR A 252 -7.11 -15.10 1.52
C THR A 252 -5.79 -14.81 2.22
N ARG A 253 -5.60 -15.33 3.42
CA ARG A 253 -4.32 -15.28 4.14
C ARG A 253 -3.19 -16.00 3.40
N ARG A 254 -3.46 -16.70 2.31
CA ARG A 254 -2.41 -17.25 1.46
C ARG A 254 -1.72 -16.20 0.59
N GLN A 255 -2.31 -15.02 0.42
CA GLN A 255 -1.75 -13.95 -0.39
C GLN A 255 -1.94 -12.56 0.24
N ASP A 256 -2.83 -12.41 1.21
CA ASP A 256 -3.09 -11.15 1.89
C ASP A 256 -1.88 -10.69 2.67
N THR A 257 -1.48 -9.45 2.43
CA THR A 257 -0.58 -8.70 3.29
C THR A 257 -0.97 -7.23 3.32
N PRO A 258 -0.91 -6.55 4.49
CA PRO A 258 -0.85 -5.10 4.49
C PRO A 258 0.48 -4.65 3.89
N GLY A 259 0.54 -3.41 3.41
CA GLY A 259 1.78 -2.84 2.90
C GLY A 259 1.78 -1.31 2.84
N PRO A 260 2.93 -0.68 3.08
CA PRO A 260 3.04 0.76 3.08
C PRO A 260 2.90 1.36 1.68
N MET A 261 2.27 2.53 1.63
CA MET A 261 2.15 3.36 0.43
C MET A 261 2.53 4.79 0.80
N ALA A 262 3.30 5.47 -0.04
CA ALA A 262 3.72 6.85 0.18
C ALA A 262 4.06 7.55 -1.14
N ARG A 263 4.42 8.83 -1.11
CA ARG A 263 4.93 9.53 -2.30
C ARG A 263 6.44 9.33 -2.53
N THR A 264 7.16 8.82 -1.53
CA THR A 264 8.60 8.58 -1.62
C THR A 264 8.98 7.19 -1.11
N VAL A 265 10.03 6.60 -1.68
CA VAL A 265 10.58 5.32 -1.21
C VAL A 265 11.10 5.42 0.22
N THR A 266 11.62 6.60 0.59
CA THR A 266 12.06 6.91 1.96
C THR A 266 10.94 6.75 2.97
N ASP A 267 9.78 7.35 2.69
CA ASP A 267 8.60 7.25 3.55
C ASP A 267 8.07 5.80 3.61
N THR A 268 8.07 5.09 2.50
CA THR A 268 7.72 3.65 2.45
C THR A 268 8.64 2.81 3.35
N ALA A 269 9.94 3.07 3.36
CA ALA A 269 10.91 2.36 4.20
C ALA A 269 10.73 2.65 5.70
N ILE A 270 10.44 3.91 6.06
CA ILE A 270 10.13 4.31 7.44
C ILE A 270 8.86 3.61 7.92
N MET A 271 7.80 3.57 7.10
CA MET A 271 6.58 2.85 7.44
C MET A 271 6.80 1.35 7.61
N LEU A 272 7.53 0.71 6.68
CA LEU A 272 7.81 -0.73 6.76
C LEU A 272 8.54 -1.07 8.07
N THR A 273 9.50 -0.23 8.46
CA THR A 273 10.24 -0.36 9.72
C THR A 273 9.31 -0.28 10.93
N ALA A 274 8.42 0.71 10.98
CA ALA A 274 7.49 0.88 12.09
C ALA A 274 6.49 -0.29 12.20
N MET A 275 5.97 -0.76 11.06
CA MET A 275 4.95 -1.80 11.01
C MET A 275 5.49 -3.22 11.26
N SER A 276 6.79 -3.44 11.05
CA SER A 276 7.41 -4.76 11.19
C SER A 276 7.44 -5.24 12.64
N GLY A 277 7.15 -6.52 12.84
CA GLY A 277 7.23 -7.18 14.15
C GLY A 277 6.52 -8.54 14.14
N THR A 278 6.93 -9.42 15.05
CA THR A 278 6.28 -10.72 15.25
C THR A 278 4.97 -10.57 16.02
N ASP A 279 3.91 -11.17 15.49
CA ASP A 279 2.59 -11.20 16.10
C ASP A 279 2.19 -12.65 16.43
N PRO A 280 2.01 -13.01 17.70
CA PRO A 280 1.61 -14.37 18.08
C PRO A 280 0.20 -14.75 17.62
N LEU A 281 -0.61 -13.80 17.14
CA LEU A 281 -1.93 -14.07 16.55
C LEU A 281 -1.86 -14.33 15.05
N ASP A 282 -0.68 -14.18 14.46
CA ASP A 282 -0.42 -14.44 13.04
C ASP A 282 0.85 -15.30 12.86
N ASP A 283 0.64 -16.61 12.74
CA ASP A 283 1.71 -17.61 12.56
C ASP A 283 2.65 -17.32 11.37
N ALA A 284 2.19 -16.60 10.34
CA ALA A 284 3.05 -16.25 9.21
C ALA A 284 4.21 -15.34 9.64
N THR A 285 4.01 -14.53 10.68
CA THR A 285 5.06 -13.64 11.21
C THR A 285 6.16 -14.36 11.98
N GLY A 286 5.94 -15.63 12.34
CA GLY A 286 6.99 -16.48 12.92
C GLY A 286 8.07 -16.88 11.92
N GLN A 287 7.85 -16.67 10.62
CA GLN A 287 8.82 -16.98 9.56
C GLN A 287 9.82 -15.84 9.31
N ALA A 288 9.45 -14.61 9.67
CA ALA A 288 10.31 -13.46 9.51
C ALA A 288 11.51 -13.52 10.46
N SER A 289 12.60 -12.85 10.09
CA SER A 289 13.77 -12.70 10.95
C SER A 289 13.38 -12.08 12.30
N THR A 290 13.91 -12.62 13.39
CA THR A 290 13.73 -12.03 14.74
C THR A 290 14.53 -10.74 14.93
N TYR A 291 15.45 -10.42 14.02
CA TYR A 291 16.20 -9.17 14.06
C TYR A 291 15.36 -8.02 13.52
N THR A 292 15.29 -6.93 14.28
CA THR A 292 14.68 -5.68 13.80
C THR A 292 15.53 -5.10 12.67
N VAL A 293 14.93 -4.99 11.48
CA VAL A 293 15.53 -4.31 10.33
C VAL A 293 15.03 -2.88 10.29
N ASN A 294 15.95 -1.91 10.22
CA ASN A 294 15.62 -0.53 9.91
C ASN A 294 15.80 -0.29 8.42
N TYR A 295 14.73 -0.42 7.64
CA TYR A 295 14.79 -0.33 6.18
C TYR A 295 15.25 1.04 5.67
N PHE A 296 15.07 2.10 6.45
CA PHE A 296 15.60 3.43 6.11
C PHE A 296 17.13 3.42 6.02
N ASP A 297 17.83 2.68 6.88
CA ASP A 297 19.29 2.63 6.92
C ASP A 297 19.90 1.89 5.72
N HIS A 298 19.07 1.15 4.97
CA HIS A 298 19.49 0.40 3.79
C HIS A 298 19.40 1.22 2.50
N LEU A 299 18.78 2.40 2.52
CA LEU A 299 18.59 3.20 1.31
C LEU A 299 19.93 3.77 0.81
N SER A 300 20.26 3.46 -0.44
CA SER A 300 21.49 3.94 -1.09
C SER A 300 21.24 4.35 -2.53
N THR A 301 21.76 5.52 -2.92
CA THR A 301 21.73 6.00 -4.31
C THR A 301 22.58 5.15 -5.26
N ASP A 302 23.54 4.40 -4.72
CA ASP A 302 24.45 3.55 -5.50
C ASP A 302 23.94 2.11 -5.64
N ALA A 303 22.75 1.80 -5.11
CA ALA A 303 22.29 0.42 -4.94
C ALA A 303 22.09 -0.34 -6.26
N LEU A 304 21.85 0.36 -7.36
CA LEU A 304 21.70 -0.23 -8.69
C LEU A 304 23.04 -0.50 -9.40
N ARG A 305 24.16 0.03 -8.91
CA ARG A 305 25.47 -0.11 -9.56
C ARG A 305 25.89 -1.57 -9.65
N GLY A 306 25.98 -2.09 -10.88
CA GLY A 306 26.38 -3.46 -11.17
C GLY A 306 25.27 -4.51 -10.92
N LYS A 307 24.07 -4.09 -10.55
CA LYS A 307 22.94 -4.99 -10.29
C LYS A 307 22.31 -5.49 -11.56
N ARG A 308 21.96 -6.77 -11.59
CA ARG A 308 21.38 -7.44 -12.76
C ARG A 308 19.86 -7.51 -12.60
N LEU A 309 19.14 -6.78 -13.44
CA LEU A 309 17.68 -6.71 -13.40
C LEU A 309 17.09 -7.44 -14.61
N GLY A 310 16.29 -8.48 -14.35
CA GLY A 310 15.61 -9.24 -15.41
C GLY A 310 14.32 -8.57 -15.84
N TYR A 311 14.05 -8.44 -17.14
CA TYR A 311 12.79 -7.92 -17.66
C TYR A 311 12.20 -8.87 -18.71
N PRO A 312 10.85 -8.98 -18.81
CA PRO A 312 10.25 -9.86 -19.79
C PRO A 312 10.62 -9.40 -21.20
N ARG A 313 11.08 -10.34 -22.04
CA ARG A 313 11.44 -10.04 -23.44
C ARG A 313 10.24 -9.58 -24.26
N LEU A 314 9.04 -10.02 -23.89
CA LEU A 314 7.80 -9.73 -24.57
C LEU A 314 6.84 -8.93 -23.68
N THR A 315 6.06 -8.05 -24.29
CA THR A 315 4.87 -7.44 -23.71
C THR A 315 3.73 -8.47 -23.65
N TRP A 316 2.61 -8.10 -23.02
CA TRP A 316 1.42 -8.94 -22.91
C TRP A 316 0.75 -9.26 -24.27
N ASP A 317 1.04 -8.48 -25.32
CA ASP A 317 0.53 -8.67 -26.68
C ASP A 317 1.60 -9.22 -27.64
N ASP A 318 2.57 -9.97 -27.10
CA ASP A 318 3.65 -10.68 -27.82
C ASP A 318 4.58 -9.78 -28.64
N LYS A 319 4.63 -8.47 -28.36
CA LYS A 319 5.61 -7.55 -28.95
C LYS A 319 6.91 -7.55 -28.16
N SER A 320 8.01 -7.17 -28.80
CA SER A 320 9.27 -6.98 -28.10
C SER A 320 9.13 -5.86 -27.06
N MET A 321 9.48 -6.15 -25.80
CA MET A 321 9.56 -5.13 -24.75
C MET A 321 10.62 -4.07 -25.08
N ASP A 322 11.65 -4.45 -25.85
CA ASP A 322 12.65 -3.49 -26.32
C ASP A 322 12.12 -2.53 -27.40
N ASP A 323 10.96 -2.80 -27.98
CA ASP A 323 10.30 -1.90 -28.93
C ASP A 323 9.28 -0.97 -28.23
N ASP A 324 9.03 -1.17 -26.92
CA ASP A 324 8.12 -0.33 -26.14
C ASP A 324 8.81 1.01 -25.79
N PRO A 325 8.26 2.16 -26.22
CA PRO A 325 8.90 3.46 -26.05
C PRO A 325 9.01 3.89 -24.59
N ASP A 326 8.07 3.50 -23.74
CA ASP A 326 8.08 3.85 -22.32
C ASP A 326 9.04 2.95 -21.55
N PHE A 327 9.15 1.68 -21.95
CA PHE A 327 10.18 0.80 -21.41
C PHE A 327 11.58 1.27 -21.78
N GLN A 328 11.80 1.82 -22.98
CA GLN A 328 13.10 2.39 -23.34
C GLN A 328 13.51 3.53 -22.39
N LYS A 329 12.56 4.38 -21.96
CA LYS A 329 12.82 5.43 -20.96
C LYS A 329 13.22 4.81 -19.62
N ALA A 330 12.47 3.81 -19.14
CA ALA A 330 12.79 3.09 -17.90
C ALA A 330 14.18 2.42 -17.96
N LYS A 331 14.49 1.78 -19.09
CA LYS A 331 15.77 1.11 -19.35
C LYS A 331 16.94 2.10 -19.30
N ILE A 332 16.81 3.26 -19.93
CA ILE A 332 17.84 4.33 -19.88
C ILE A 332 18.06 4.80 -18.45
N SER A 333 17.00 5.05 -17.68
CA SER A 333 17.10 5.50 -16.28
C SER A 333 17.80 4.46 -15.40
N LEU A 334 17.43 3.18 -15.53
CA LEU A 334 18.06 2.09 -14.79
C LEU A 334 19.54 1.90 -15.18
N GLN A 335 19.87 1.95 -16.47
CA GLN A 335 21.25 1.84 -16.94
C GLN A 335 22.10 3.03 -16.48
N SER A 336 21.54 4.24 -16.47
CA SER A 336 22.20 5.44 -15.97
C SER A 336 22.48 5.37 -14.46
N ALA A 337 21.61 4.70 -13.70
CA ALA A 337 21.85 4.36 -12.29
C ALA A 337 22.84 3.17 -12.11
N GLY A 338 23.36 2.61 -13.20
CA GLY A 338 24.39 1.57 -13.20
C GLY A 338 23.87 0.13 -13.22
N ALA A 339 22.58 -0.09 -13.43
CA ALA A 339 22.01 -1.42 -13.56
C ALA A 339 22.33 -2.08 -14.90
N ILE A 340 22.42 -3.40 -14.90
CA ILE A 340 22.56 -4.27 -16.06
C ILE A 340 21.21 -4.91 -16.33
N LEU A 341 20.60 -4.57 -17.47
CA LEU A 341 19.26 -5.04 -17.84
C LEU A 341 19.40 -6.32 -18.66
N VAL A 342 18.67 -7.37 -18.27
CA VAL A 342 18.75 -8.70 -18.85
C VAL A 342 17.36 -9.10 -19.37
N PRO A 343 17.15 -9.19 -20.70
CA PRO A 343 15.90 -9.72 -21.22
C PRO A 343 15.79 -11.21 -20.85
N ILE A 344 14.62 -11.62 -20.38
CA ILE A 344 14.34 -13.00 -19.98
C ILE A 344 13.05 -13.50 -20.63
N ASP A 345 13.05 -14.76 -21.02
CA ASP A 345 11.81 -15.45 -21.37
C ASP A 345 11.11 -15.83 -20.06
N VAL A 346 9.84 -15.44 -19.91
CA VAL A 346 9.03 -15.74 -18.72
C VAL A 346 8.07 -16.87 -19.09
N PRO A 347 8.28 -18.10 -18.57
CA PRO A 347 7.36 -19.20 -18.81
C PRO A 347 5.95 -18.89 -18.29
N ASP A 348 4.94 -19.33 -19.05
CA ASP A 348 3.57 -19.36 -18.56
C ASP A 348 3.45 -20.33 -17.39
N ILE A 349 2.68 -19.93 -16.38
CA ILE A 349 2.34 -20.73 -15.22
C ILE A 349 0.81 -20.91 -15.15
N ASP A 350 0.37 -22.14 -14.88
CA ASP A 350 -1.04 -22.42 -14.69
C ASP A 350 -1.50 -21.95 -13.31
N ASN A 351 -2.03 -20.72 -13.26
CA ASN A 351 -2.67 -20.15 -12.09
C ASN A 351 -4.20 -20.34 -12.08
N SER A 352 -4.76 -21.19 -12.96
CA SER A 352 -6.20 -21.45 -12.98
C SER A 352 -6.78 -21.90 -11.62
N PRO A 353 -6.05 -22.60 -10.72
CA PRO A 353 -6.57 -22.94 -9.41
C PRO A 353 -6.66 -21.76 -8.41
N GLU A 354 -6.03 -20.62 -8.67
CA GLU A 354 -5.97 -19.48 -7.72
C GLU A 354 -7.37 -19.03 -7.30
N PHE A 355 -8.26 -18.88 -8.27
CA PHE A 355 -9.62 -18.40 -8.02
C PHE A 355 -10.45 -19.38 -7.19
N ASP A 356 -10.34 -20.68 -7.46
CA ASP A 356 -11.01 -21.73 -6.67
C ASP A 356 -10.48 -21.79 -5.23
N VAL A 357 -9.18 -21.56 -5.03
CA VAL A 357 -8.57 -21.45 -3.69
C VAL A 357 -9.12 -20.23 -2.97
N MET A 358 -9.21 -19.07 -3.63
CA MET A 358 -9.76 -17.84 -3.05
C MET A 358 -11.23 -17.99 -2.65
N LEU A 359 -12.07 -18.63 -3.48
CA LEU A 359 -13.48 -18.89 -3.16
C LEU A 359 -13.65 -19.69 -1.86
N GLN A 360 -12.82 -20.71 -1.65
CA GLN A 360 -12.84 -21.53 -0.44
C GLN A 360 -12.28 -20.80 0.79
N ASP A 361 -11.29 -19.95 0.58
CA ASP A 361 -10.66 -19.15 1.64
C ASP A 361 -11.58 -18.08 2.18
N PHE A 362 -12.20 -17.33 1.28
CA PHE A 362 -12.96 -16.14 1.62
C PHE A 362 -14.07 -16.44 2.63
N LYS A 363 -14.96 -17.41 2.36
CA LYS A 363 -16.03 -17.79 3.31
C LYS A 363 -15.47 -18.14 4.68
N ARG A 364 -14.47 -19.03 4.72
CA ARG A 364 -13.89 -19.54 5.96
C ARG A 364 -13.25 -18.43 6.77
N GLU A 365 -12.46 -17.58 6.12
CA GLU A 365 -11.66 -16.56 6.77
C GLU A 365 -12.47 -15.32 7.14
N LEU A 366 -13.43 -14.92 6.31
CA LEU A 366 -14.37 -13.85 6.63
C LEU A 366 -15.23 -14.23 7.84
N ASN A 367 -15.79 -15.44 7.89
CA ASN A 367 -16.56 -15.91 9.05
C ASN A 367 -15.69 -15.93 10.32
N ALA A 368 -14.43 -16.35 10.22
CA ALA A 368 -13.50 -16.30 11.35
C ALA A 368 -13.22 -14.86 11.80
N TYR A 369 -13.09 -13.92 10.87
CA TYR A 369 -12.94 -12.50 11.18
C TYR A 369 -14.20 -11.91 11.84
N LEU A 370 -15.40 -12.21 11.33
CA LEU A 370 -16.67 -11.71 11.88
C LEU A 370 -16.88 -12.16 13.34
N ASN A 371 -16.40 -13.34 13.72
CA ASN A 371 -16.39 -13.78 15.11
C ASN A 371 -15.56 -12.89 16.06
N THR A 372 -14.63 -12.08 15.52
CA THR A 372 -13.85 -11.09 16.29
C THR A 372 -14.52 -9.70 16.35
N ARG A 373 -15.70 -9.55 15.72
CA ARG A 373 -16.40 -8.28 15.55
C ARG A 373 -17.74 -8.27 16.29
N PRO A 374 -17.72 -8.18 17.64
CA PRO A 374 -18.95 -8.08 18.40
C PRO A 374 -19.72 -6.79 18.05
N GLY A 375 -21.05 -6.89 18.01
CA GLY A 375 -21.93 -5.72 17.80
C GLY A 375 -22.19 -5.36 16.33
N LEU A 376 -21.76 -6.17 15.37
CA LEU A 376 -22.29 -6.12 14.00
C LEU A 376 -23.62 -6.88 13.90
N GLU A 377 -24.48 -6.48 12.96
CA GLU A 377 -25.74 -7.18 12.67
C GLU A 377 -25.53 -8.48 11.88
N VAL A 378 -24.37 -8.62 11.22
CA VAL A 378 -23.96 -9.79 10.45
C VAL A 378 -22.87 -10.56 11.18
N SER A 379 -22.93 -11.90 11.14
CA SER A 379 -21.92 -12.78 11.76
C SER A 379 -21.30 -13.77 10.77
N THR A 380 -21.86 -13.90 9.57
CA THR A 380 -21.39 -14.80 8.53
C THR A 380 -21.48 -14.16 7.13
N LEU A 381 -20.78 -14.74 6.15
CA LEU A 381 -20.95 -14.41 4.73
C LEU A 381 -22.40 -14.59 4.26
N ASP A 382 -23.13 -15.58 4.78
CA ASP A 382 -24.54 -15.81 4.46
C ASP A 382 -25.43 -14.67 4.98
N ASP A 383 -25.14 -14.12 6.16
CA ASP A 383 -25.85 -12.94 6.68
C ASP A 383 -25.59 -11.70 5.82
N ILE A 384 -24.36 -11.53 5.32
CA ILE A 384 -24.00 -10.43 4.40
C ILE A 384 -24.78 -10.56 3.10
N ILE A 385 -24.85 -11.77 2.52
CA ILE A 385 -25.63 -12.02 1.30
C ILE A 385 -27.12 -11.72 1.53
N ALA A 386 -27.66 -12.15 2.66
CA ALA A 386 -29.04 -11.89 3.05
C ALA A 386 -29.31 -10.39 3.24
N PHE A 387 -28.41 -9.66 3.90
CA PHE A 387 -28.49 -8.21 4.07
C PHE A 387 -28.56 -7.49 2.72
N ASN A 388 -27.64 -7.82 1.80
CA ASN A 388 -27.59 -7.23 0.47
C ASN A 388 -28.88 -7.53 -0.32
N THR A 389 -29.40 -8.75 -0.21
CA THR A 389 -30.63 -9.19 -0.88
C THR A 389 -31.87 -8.45 -0.35
N ALA A 390 -31.90 -8.13 0.94
CA ALA A 390 -33.00 -7.40 1.57
C ALA A 390 -33.02 -5.90 1.20
N SER A 391 -31.91 -5.33 0.72
CA SER A 391 -31.77 -3.91 0.40
C SER A 391 -31.23 -3.65 -1.02
N PRO A 392 -31.84 -4.21 -2.08
CA PRO A 392 -31.25 -4.23 -3.43
C PRO A 392 -31.06 -2.82 -4.02
N SER A 393 -31.91 -1.84 -3.68
CA SER A 393 -31.76 -0.47 -4.18
C SER A 393 -30.53 0.27 -3.63
N ALA A 394 -29.96 -0.21 -2.51
CA ALA A 394 -28.70 0.29 -1.97
C ALA A 394 -27.48 -0.44 -2.57
N GLN A 395 -27.71 -1.52 -3.33
CA GLN A 395 -26.68 -2.39 -3.90
C GLN A 395 -26.62 -2.16 -5.41
N VAL A 396 -25.76 -1.23 -5.84
CA VAL A 396 -25.65 -0.82 -7.26
C VAL A 396 -25.11 -1.95 -8.15
N TYR A 397 -24.24 -2.81 -7.61
CA TYR A 397 -23.62 -3.93 -8.31
C TYR A 397 -24.02 -5.27 -7.70
N ASP A 398 -23.89 -6.35 -8.48
CA ASP A 398 -24.21 -7.72 -8.05
C ASP A 398 -23.29 -8.18 -6.90
N GLN A 399 -23.59 -9.39 -6.40
CA GLN A 399 -22.82 -10.05 -5.34
C GLN A 399 -22.50 -11.52 -5.70
N ASN A 400 -22.32 -11.81 -6.99
CA ASN A 400 -22.18 -13.17 -7.49
C ASN A 400 -20.97 -13.90 -6.87
N LEU A 401 -19.86 -13.19 -6.60
CA LEU A 401 -18.67 -13.79 -5.98
C LEU A 401 -18.90 -14.15 -4.52
N LEU A 402 -19.65 -13.32 -3.77
CA LEU A 402 -20.07 -13.64 -2.41
C LEU A 402 -20.91 -14.92 -2.40
N ILE A 403 -21.90 -15.01 -3.29
CA ILE A 403 -22.78 -16.18 -3.44
C ILE A 403 -21.99 -17.41 -3.86
N GLN A 404 -21.08 -17.28 -4.83
CA GLN A 404 -20.24 -18.37 -5.32
C GLN A 404 -19.34 -18.89 -4.20
N SER A 405 -18.66 -18.02 -3.46
CA SER A 405 -17.83 -18.41 -2.31
C SER A 405 -18.67 -19.09 -1.23
N SER A 406 -19.87 -18.59 -0.94
CA SER A 406 -20.72 -19.25 0.05
C SER A 406 -21.13 -20.67 -0.35
N ASN A 407 -21.42 -20.87 -1.64
CA ASN A 407 -21.84 -22.15 -2.20
C ASN A 407 -20.67 -23.10 -2.52
N THR A 408 -19.42 -22.63 -2.42
CA THR A 408 -18.25 -23.44 -2.77
C THR A 408 -18.07 -24.56 -1.73
N PRO A 409 -18.11 -25.84 -2.13
CA PRO A 409 -17.90 -26.95 -1.21
C PRO A 409 -16.43 -27.01 -0.77
N VAL A 410 -16.19 -27.67 0.36
CA VAL A 410 -14.82 -27.98 0.78
C VAL A 410 -14.22 -28.99 -0.19
N ASP A 411 -13.17 -28.60 -0.90
CA ASP A 411 -12.40 -29.48 -1.77
C ASP A 411 -11.39 -30.28 -0.92
N PRO A 412 -11.42 -31.62 -0.93
CA PRO A 412 -10.44 -32.44 -0.20
C PRO A 412 -9.00 -32.20 -0.67
N ASP A 413 -8.79 -31.78 -1.91
CA ASP A 413 -7.46 -31.50 -2.48
C ASP A 413 -7.02 -30.04 -2.32
N TYR A 414 -7.87 -29.19 -1.71
CA TYR A 414 -7.65 -27.75 -1.54
C TYR A 414 -6.23 -27.41 -1.02
N LEU A 415 -5.76 -28.13 0.02
CA LEU A 415 -4.45 -27.85 0.60
C LEU A 415 -3.30 -28.17 -0.37
N SER A 416 -3.41 -29.25 -1.14
CA SER A 416 -2.40 -29.58 -2.15
C SER A 416 -2.40 -28.51 -3.24
N LYS A 417 -3.58 -28.21 -3.82
CA LYS A 417 -3.72 -27.19 -4.87
C LYS A 417 -3.16 -25.85 -4.46
N ALA A 418 -3.48 -25.39 -3.25
CA ALA A 418 -2.97 -24.11 -2.74
C ALA A 418 -1.46 -24.11 -2.51
N ASN A 419 -0.88 -25.23 -2.07
CA ASN A 419 0.57 -25.36 -1.89
C ASN A 419 1.29 -25.47 -3.23
N ASP A 420 0.77 -26.26 -4.17
CA ASP A 420 1.32 -26.45 -5.51
C ASP A 420 1.33 -25.13 -6.28
N LEU A 421 0.23 -24.37 -6.20
CA LEU A 421 0.12 -23.02 -6.75
C LEU A 421 1.22 -22.09 -6.23
N ARG A 422 1.41 -22.01 -4.91
CA ARG A 422 2.49 -21.20 -4.31
C ARG A 422 3.87 -21.68 -4.74
N ASN A 423 4.13 -22.99 -4.65
CA ASN A 423 5.42 -23.59 -4.96
C ASN A 423 5.82 -23.35 -6.41
N ALA A 424 4.89 -23.50 -7.35
CA ALA A 424 5.15 -23.27 -8.77
C ALA A 424 5.54 -21.80 -9.04
N ASN A 425 4.84 -20.84 -8.43
CA ASN A 425 5.17 -19.42 -8.60
C ASN A 425 6.51 -19.04 -7.93
N GLN A 426 6.84 -19.64 -6.77
CA GLN A 426 8.16 -19.47 -6.14
C GLN A 426 9.28 -20.04 -7.02
N GLN A 427 9.11 -21.26 -7.55
CA GLN A 427 10.07 -21.91 -8.44
C GLN A 427 10.30 -21.11 -9.72
N LEU A 428 9.26 -20.48 -10.28
CA LEU A 428 9.38 -19.60 -11.44
C LEU A 428 10.30 -18.40 -11.13
N ILE A 429 10.04 -17.67 -10.04
CA ILE A 429 10.85 -16.50 -9.68
C ILE A 429 12.29 -16.91 -9.33
N ASP A 430 12.45 -17.91 -8.46
CA ASP A 430 13.77 -18.36 -8.01
C ASP A 430 14.58 -18.95 -9.16
N GLY A 431 13.92 -19.68 -10.06
CA GLY A 431 14.51 -20.23 -11.29
C GLY A 431 15.02 -19.14 -12.22
N LEU A 432 14.21 -18.12 -12.52
CA LEU A 432 14.62 -16.99 -13.36
C LEU A 432 15.81 -16.23 -12.74
N VAL A 433 15.73 -15.95 -11.43
CA VAL A 433 16.79 -15.27 -10.69
C VAL A 433 18.10 -16.07 -10.72
N GLN A 434 18.03 -17.37 -10.49
CA GLN A 434 19.20 -18.24 -10.50
C GLN A 434 19.79 -18.41 -11.90
N GLN A 435 18.95 -18.74 -12.88
CA GLN A 435 19.35 -19.04 -14.26
C GLN A 435 20.06 -17.85 -14.91
N HIS A 436 19.59 -16.63 -14.66
CA HIS A 436 20.13 -15.42 -15.28
C HIS A 436 21.07 -14.62 -14.36
N SER A 437 21.34 -15.14 -13.15
CA SER A 437 22.14 -14.47 -12.11
C SER A 437 21.63 -13.06 -11.84
N LEU A 438 20.35 -12.93 -11.53
CA LEU A 438 19.67 -11.65 -11.31
C LEU A 438 19.70 -11.26 -9.84
N ASP A 439 19.65 -9.97 -9.57
CA ASP A 439 19.41 -9.40 -8.25
C ASP A 439 17.91 -9.14 -8.02
N ALA A 440 17.18 -8.75 -9.06
CA ALA A 440 15.73 -8.54 -9.04
C ALA A 440 15.12 -8.64 -10.45
N LEU A 441 13.80 -8.64 -10.52
CA LEU A 441 13.00 -8.58 -11.73
C LEU A 441 12.34 -7.20 -11.85
N VAL A 442 12.15 -6.71 -13.07
CA VAL A 442 11.42 -5.49 -13.38
C VAL A 442 10.38 -5.72 -14.46
N ASP A 443 9.24 -5.05 -14.36
CA ASP A 443 8.13 -5.19 -15.32
C ASP A 443 7.41 -3.85 -15.48
N LEU A 444 7.28 -3.38 -16.72
CA LEU A 444 6.44 -2.25 -17.07
C LEU A 444 5.02 -2.70 -17.47
N SER A 445 4.90 -3.88 -18.08
CA SER A 445 3.64 -4.38 -18.66
C SER A 445 2.57 -4.71 -17.63
N TYR A 446 2.95 -4.86 -16.36
CA TYR A 446 2.07 -5.22 -15.25
C TYR A 446 1.54 -6.67 -15.29
N VAL A 447 1.89 -7.44 -16.32
CA VAL A 447 1.30 -8.76 -16.57
C VAL A 447 2.24 -9.88 -16.14
N SER A 448 3.53 -9.78 -16.47
CA SER A 448 4.44 -10.92 -16.38
C SER A 448 4.76 -11.34 -14.94
N PHE A 449 4.91 -10.39 -14.02
CA PHE A 449 5.40 -10.71 -12.65
C PHE A 449 4.45 -10.40 -11.51
N LYS A 450 3.41 -9.61 -11.73
CA LYS A 450 2.50 -9.20 -10.64
C LYS A 450 1.80 -10.39 -9.99
N GLY A 451 1.05 -11.15 -10.79
CA GLY A 451 0.30 -12.31 -10.29
C GLY A 451 1.24 -13.34 -9.68
N VAL A 452 2.38 -13.58 -10.35
CA VAL A 452 3.41 -14.50 -9.90
C VAL A 452 3.96 -14.12 -8.53
N GLY A 453 4.36 -12.86 -8.34
CA GLY A 453 4.89 -12.36 -7.08
C GLY A 453 3.87 -12.44 -5.93
N ALA A 454 2.61 -12.10 -6.22
CA ALA A 454 1.52 -12.15 -5.25
C ALA A 454 1.26 -13.57 -4.76
N VAL A 455 1.10 -14.52 -5.70
CA VAL A 455 0.84 -15.94 -5.40
C VAL A 455 2.04 -16.61 -4.72
N ALA A 456 3.27 -16.27 -5.12
CA ALA A 456 4.50 -16.74 -4.48
C ALA A 456 4.67 -16.20 -3.05
N GLY A 457 4.03 -15.06 -2.75
CA GLY A 457 4.19 -14.34 -1.48
C GLY A 457 5.51 -13.59 -1.36
N TYR A 458 6.12 -13.19 -2.47
CA TYR A 458 7.45 -12.54 -2.55
C TYR A 458 7.33 -11.03 -2.65
N PRO A 459 8.26 -10.21 -2.15
CA PRO A 459 8.06 -8.78 -2.07
C PRO A 459 8.11 -8.09 -3.44
N GLY A 460 7.24 -7.12 -3.64
CA GLY A 460 7.19 -6.29 -4.84
C GLY A 460 6.98 -4.81 -4.48
N ILE A 461 7.56 -3.91 -5.28
CA ILE A 461 7.41 -2.47 -5.12
C ILE A 461 7.19 -1.82 -6.48
N THR A 462 6.28 -0.85 -6.56
CA THR A 462 6.21 0.06 -7.71
C THR A 462 6.66 1.45 -7.31
N VAL A 463 7.40 2.11 -8.20
CA VAL A 463 7.91 3.47 -8.02
C VAL A 463 7.51 4.30 -9.23
N PRO A 464 6.95 5.52 -9.06
CA PRO A 464 6.71 6.42 -10.19
C PRO A 464 7.99 6.67 -10.96
N PHE A 465 7.99 6.44 -12.26
CA PHE A 465 9.19 6.63 -13.09
C PHE A 465 9.01 7.69 -14.19
N MET A 466 7.78 7.92 -14.64
CA MET A 466 7.50 8.94 -15.65
C MET A 466 6.07 9.47 -15.55
N ARG A 467 5.79 10.48 -16.38
CA ARG A 467 4.46 10.92 -16.75
C ARG A 467 4.32 10.86 -18.26
N HIS A 468 3.14 10.45 -18.71
CA HIS A 468 2.73 10.51 -20.11
C HIS A 468 2.47 11.95 -20.54
N ASP A 469 2.39 12.20 -21.85
CA ASP A 469 2.13 13.53 -22.42
C ASP A 469 0.78 14.12 -21.97
N ASP A 470 -0.18 13.27 -21.60
CA ASP A 470 -1.48 13.66 -21.04
C ASP A 470 -1.43 13.95 -19.52
N GLY A 471 -0.26 13.83 -18.91
CA GLY A 471 0.00 14.06 -17.49
C GLY A 471 -0.28 12.85 -16.59
N MET A 472 -0.75 11.73 -17.12
CA MET A 472 -0.98 10.51 -16.34
C MET A 472 0.35 9.91 -15.88
N PRO A 473 0.47 9.50 -14.61
CA PRO A 473 1.70 8.91 -14.12
C PRO A 473 1.82 7.43 -14.52
N GLU A 474 3.05 6.96 -14.62
CA GLU A 474 3.38 5.54 -14.81
C GLU A 474 4.43 5.14 -13.78
N GLY A 475 4.28 3.93 -13.23
CA GLY A 475 5.18 3.34 -12.25
C GLY A 475 5.89 2.12 -12.82
N LEU A 476 7.12 1.90 -12.36
CA LEU A 476 7.92 0.73 -12.71
C LEU A 476 7.88 -0.28 -11.56
N TYR A 477 7.45 -1.51 -11.85
CA TYR A 477 7.37 -2.58 -10.86
C TYR A 477 8.70 -3.32 -10.74
N PHE A 478 9.16 -3.52 -9.50
CA PHE A 478 10.25 -4.39 -9.12
C PHE A 478 9.73 -5.56 -8.29
N LEU A 479 10.27 -6.74 -8.51
CA LEU A 479 10.01 -7.97 -7.75
C LEU A 479 11.35 -8.59 -7.35
N SER A 480 11.47 -9.04 -6.10
CA SER A 480 12.63 -9.80 -5.63
C SER A 480 12.21 -11.10 -4.95
N LYS A 481 13.18 -11.83 -4.40
CA LYS A 481 12.95 -13.07 -3.64
C LYS A 481 12.38 -12.76 -2.26
N ALA A 482 11.78 -13.75 -1.60
CA ALA A 482 11.34 -13.62 -0.21
C ALA A 482 12.43 -13.03 0.69
N TRP A 483 12.01 -12.11 1.58
CA TRP A 483 12.83 -11.45 2.60
C TRP A 483 13.91 -10.51 2.07
N ASP A 484 13.80 -10.08 0.80
CA ASP A 484 14.76 -9.18 0.15
C ASP A 484 14.26 -7.72 0.08
N GLU A 485 13.34 -7.33 0.96
CA GLU A 485 12.74 -5.98 0.98
C GLU A 485 13.77 -4.86 1.12
N ALA A 486 14.85 -5.09 1.89
CA ALA A 486 15.89 -4.09 2.08
C ALA A 486 16.62 -3.74 0.77
N ASN A 487 16.98 -4.75 -0.02
CA ASN A 487 17.59 -4.53 -1.33
C ASN A 487 16.56 -3.97 -2.32
N LEU A 488 15.35 -4.51 -2.31
CA LEU A 488 14.26 -4.05 -3.18
C LEU A 488 13.95 -2.56 -2.98
N LEU A 489 13.82 -2.11 -1.72
CA LEU A 489 13.66 -0.70 -1.36
C LEU A 489 14.88 0.13 -1.80
N SER A 490 16.09 -0.40 -1.63
CA SER A 490 17.28 0.33 -2.04
C SER A 490 17.40 0.47 -3.56
N TYR A 491 16.98 -0.52 -4.34
CA TYR A 491 16.92 -0.45 -5.82
C TYR A 491 15.90 0.59 -6.28
N ALA A 492 14.71 0.55 -5.69
CA ALA A 492 13.65 1.52 -5.89
C ALA A 492 14.12 2.96 -5.56
N TYR A 493 14.81 3.13 -4.44
CA TYR A 493 15.35 4.42 -4.01
C TYR A 493 16.42 4.94 -4.97
N ALA A 494 17.35 4.08 -5.41
CA ALA A 494 18.36 4.49 -6.39
C ALA A 494 17.73 4.96 -7.71
N LEU A 495 16.66 4.30 -8.19
CA LEU A 495 15.91 4.78 -9.35
C LEU A 495 15.23 6.12 -9.07
N GLU A 496 14.48 6.24 -7.97
CA GLU A 496 13.78 7.47 -7.57
C GLU A 496 14.75 8.66 -7.54
N GLN A 497 15.91 8.51 -6.90
CA GLN A 497 16.90 9.57 -6.78
C GLN A 497 17.60 9.89 -8.11
N ALA A 498 17.83 8.88 -8.96
CA ALA A 498 18.38 9.11 -10.30
C ALA A 498 17.43 9.94 -11.18
N LEU A 499 16.13 9.71 -11.07
CA LEU A 499 15.10 10.47 -11.80
C LEU A 499 15.00 11.93 -11.31
N VAL A 500 15.16 12.17 -10.01
CA VAL A 500 15.20 13.53 -9.44
C VAL A 500 16.46 14.28 -9.90
N ALA A 501 17.59 13.60 -10.05
CA ALA A 501 18.85 14.20 -10.46
C ALA A 501 18.97 14.45 -11.98
N ALA A 502 18.14 13.80 -12.80
CA ALA A 502 18.17 13.96 -14.25
C ALA A 502 17.73 15.38 -14.65
N PRO A 503 18.38 16.01 -15.66
CA PRO A 503 17.89 17.26 -16.23
C PRO A 503 16.46 17.04 -16.75
N GLN A 504 15.51 17.85 -16.31
CA GLN A 504 14.17 17.89 -16.90
C GLN A 504 14.34 18.44 -18.33
N GLU A 505 13.91 17.70 -19.35
CA GLU A 505 13.74 18.30 -20.68
C GLU A 505 12.51 19.21 -20.61
N ASP A 506 12.74 20.52 -20.78
CA ASP A 506 11.73 21.60 -20.76
C ASP A 506 10.66 21.48 -21.87
#